data_AF-A0A7Y6XJF0-F1
#
_entry.id   AF-A0A7Y6XJF0-F1
#
_cell.length_a   1.000
_cell.length_b   1.000
_cell.length_c   1.000
_cell.angle_alpha   90.00
_cell.angle_beta   90.00
_cell.angle_gamma   90.00
#
_symmetry.space_group_name_H-M   'P 1'
#
loop_
_entity.id
_entity.type
_entity.pdbx_description
1 polymer ?
#
loop_
_entity_poly.entity_id
_entity_poly.type
_entity_poly.pdbx_seq_one_letter_code
_entity_poly.pdbx_strand_id
1 'polypeptide(L)'
;MFFGLWKRKKERARPADPLVAFDELLENLDRQAAELRKSAATLLALKGDLGRAVERYSRRLDELASRHATAASRGDSKAVAVLTKDRTQAEALLATTRESLERADSDGKLLLEAAAELGDRVEELRRERESASARLTLGGIVTDALKEQVARFEHALVVDAARDEVERAHALAEVYREERQVKVETAD
;
A
#
# COMPACT_ATOMS: atom_id res chain seq x y z
N MET A 1 -3.10 5.35 55.56
CA MET A 1 -3.22 6.14 54.32
C MET A 1 -1.83 6.47 53.81
N PHE A 2 -1.31 5.82 52.76
CA PHE A 2 -0.19 6.35 51.97
C PHE A 2 -0.19 5.62 50.62
N PHE A 3 -0.89 6.19 49.63
CA PHE A 3 -0.79 5.78 48.24
C PHE A 3 0.42 6.49 47.63
N GLY A 4 1.48 5.73 47.34
CA GLY A 4 2.63 6.22 46.60
C GLY A 4 2.27 6.46 45.13
N LEU A 5 2.28 7.73 44.72
CA LEU A 5 2.12 8.15 43.33
C LEU A 5 3.38 7.80 42.53
N TRP A 6 3.38 6.68 41.82
CA TRP A 6 4.27 6.47 40.67
C TRP A 6 3.60 7.00 39.40
N LYS A 7 3.86 8.27 39.06
CA LYS A 7 3.64 8.80 37.71
C LYS A 7 4.73 8.25 36.79
N ARG A 8 4.47 7.16 36.08
CA ARG A 8 5.22 6.81 34.87
C ARG A 8 5.07 7.98 33.89
N LYS A 9 6.17 8.67 33.57
CA LYS A 9 6.22 9.58 32.42
C LYS A 9 5.92 8.73 31.18
N LYS A 10 4.76 8.94 30.56
CA LYS A 10 4.45 8.45 29.21
C LYS A 10 5.52 9.07 28.30
N GLU A 11 6.46 8.25 27.82
CA GLU A 11 7.30 8.65 26.70
C GLU A 11 6.36 9.10 25.57
N ARG A 12 6.54 10.34 25.10
CA ARG A 12 5.86 10.82 23.90
C ARG A 12 6.26 9.86 22.79
N ALA A 13 5.33 9.02 22.34
CA ALA A 13 5.53 8.21 21.16
C ALA A 13 6.03 9.13 20.05
N ARG A 14 7.20 8.80 19.48
CA ARG A 14 7.71 9.45 18.27
C ARG A 14 6.54 9.53 17.28
N PRO A 15 6.29 10.67 16.61
CA PRO A 15 5.28 10.70 15.57
C PRO A 15 5.63 9.57 14.59
N ALA A 16 4.70 8.62 14.42
CA ALA A 16 4.90 7.50 13.51
C ALA A 16 5.18 8.07 12.12
N ASP A 17 6.28 7.65 11.50
CA ASP A 17 6.64 8.09 10.16
C ASP A 17 5.52 7.65 9.21
N PRO A 18 4.75 8.58 8.63
CA PRO A 18 3.60 8.21 7.81
C PRO A 18 4.04 7.48 6.53
N LEU A 19 5.30 7.64 6.08
CA LEU A 19 5.82 6.89 4.93
C LEU A 19 5.95 5.40 5.23
N VAL A 20 6.28 5.04 6.47
CA VAL A 20 6.33 3.63 6.90
C VAL A 20 4.95 2.99 6.83
N ALA A 21 3.89 3.72 7.21
CA ALA A 21 2.54 3.21 7.09
C ALA A 21 2.12 2.97 5.63
N PHE A 22 2.52 3.87 4.71
CA PHE A 22 2.31 3.65 3.26
C PHE A 22 3.09 2.44 2.75
N ASP A 23 4.35 2.27 3.19
CA ASP A 23 5.20 1.14 2.79
C ASP A 23 4.63 -0.20 3.28
N GLU A 24 4.12 -0.26 4.52
CA GLU A 24 3.44 -1.44 5.05
C GLU A 24 2.15 -1.78 4.29
N LEU A 25 1.37 -0.76 3.90
CA LEU A 25 0.17 -0.96 3.09
C LEU A 25 0.52 -1.47 1.69
N LEU A 26 1.54 -0.90 1.03
CA LEU A 26 2.03 -1.37 -0.26
C LEU A 26 2.51 -2.82 -0.19
N GLU A 27 3.27 -3.18 0.84
CA GLU A 27 3.74 -4.55 1.03
C GLU A 27 2.57 -5.53 1.22
N ASN A 28 1.53 -5.14 1.95
CA ASN A 28 0.32 -5.95 2.10
C ASN A 28 -0.41 -6.15 0.76
N LEU A 29 -0.52 -5.11 -0.06
CA LEU A 29 -1.11 -5.22 -1.40
C LEU A 29 -0.26 -6.11 -2.33
N ASP A 30 1.07 -6.06 -2.23
CA ASP A 30 1.96 -6.94 -2.98
C ASP A 30 1.78 -8.42 -2.58
N ARG A 31 1.60 -8.71 -1.29
CA ARG A 31 1.26 -10.06 -0.82
C ARG A 31 -0.11 -10.52 -1.36
N GLN A 32 -1.12 -9.65 -1.35
CA GLN A 32 -2.42 -9.95 -1.95
C GLN A 32 -2.31 -10.23 -3.45
N ALA A 33 -1.49 -9.46 -4.17
CA ALA A 33 -1.24 -9.68 -5.60
C ALA A 33 -0.56 -11.03 -5.85
N ALA A 34 0.36 -11.45 -4.98
CA ALA A 34 0.99 -12.76 -5.07
C ALA A 34 -0.02 -13.91 -4.89
N GLU A 35 -0.90 -13.83 -3.88
CA GLU A 35 -1.97 -14.82 -3.67
C GLU A 35 -2.99 -14.83 -4.82
N LEU A 36 -3.28 -13.67 -5.40
CA LEU A 36 -4.17 -13.56 -6.56
C LEU A 36 -3.57 -14.26 -7.78
N ARG A 37 -2.27 -14.05 -8.06
CA ARG A 37 -1.55 -14.75 -9.14
C ARG A 37 -1.53 -16.26 -8.93
N LYS A 38 -1.36 -16.71 -7.68
CA LYS A 38 -1.40 -18.13 -7.32
C LYS A 38 -2.78 -18.72 -7.60
N SER A 39 -3.83 -18.03 -7.16
CA SER A 39 -5.22 -18.42 -7.43
C SER A 39 -5.51 -18.49 -8.93
N ALA A 40 -5.08 -17.49 -9.70
CA ALA A 40 -5.20 -17.47 -11.15
C ALA A 40 -4.47 -18.64 -11.82
N ALA A 41 -3.25 -18.97 -11.37
CA ALA A 41 -2.51 -20.12 -11.88
C ALA A 41 -3.22 -21.45 -11.60
N THR A 42 -3.79 -21.62 -10.41
CA THR A 42 -4.57 -22.83 -10.08
C THR A 42 -5.83 -22.94 -10.93
N LEU A 43 -6.52 -21.82 -11.18
CA LEU A 43 -7.70 -21.80 -12.01
C LEU A 43 -7.38 -22.11 -13.48
N LEU A 44 -6.25 -21.60 -13.99
CA LEU A 44 -5.79 -21.90 -15.34
C LEU A 44 -5.45 -23.39 -15.51
N ALA A 45 -4.81 -24.00 -14.51
CA ALA A 45 -4.56 -25.43 -14.50
C ALA A 45 -5.87 -26.24 -14.51
N LEU A 46 -6.81 -25.88 -13.64
CA LEU A 46 -8.14 -26.50 -13.58
C LEU A 46 -8.89 -26.38 -14.91
N LYS A 47 -8.89 -25.20 -15.53
CA LYS A 47 -9.50 -24.96 -16.83
C LYS A 47 -8.89 -25.86 -17.91
N GLY A 48 -7.57 -26.03 -17.90
CA GLY A 48 -6.87 -26.95 -18.79
C GLY A 48 -7.28 -28.42 -18.58
N ASP A 49 -7.41 -28.86 -17.33
CA ASP A 49 -7.86 -30.21 -17.01
C ASP A 49 -9.32 -30.46 -17.43
N LEU A 50 -10.20 -29.51 -17.16
CA LEU A 50 -11.61 -29.55 -17.57
C LEU A 50 -11.75 -29.55 -19.09
N GLY A 51 -10.99 -28.71 -19.81
CA GLY A 51 -10.97 -28.69 -21.27
C GLY A 51 -10.57 -30.05 -21.86
N ARG A 52 -9.48 -30.65 -21.35
CA ARG A 52 -9.08 -32.01 -21.74
C ARG A 52 -10.15 -33.05 -21.40
N ALA A 53 -10.86 -32.91 -20.27
CA ALA A 53 -11.93 -33.82 -19.90
C ALA A 53 -13.14 -33.71 -20.85
N VAL A 54 -13.53 -32.49 -21.23
CA VAL A 54 -14.58 -32.25 -22.25
C VAL A 54 -14.23 -32.95 -23.56
N GLU A 55 -12.99 -32.81 -24.04
CA GLU A 55 -12.54 -33.49 -25.26
C GLU A 55 -12.60 -35.02 -25.13
N ARG A 56 -12.12 -35.58 -24.01
CA ARG A 56 -12.15 -37.03 -23.76
C ARG A 56 -13.57 -37.57 -23.73
N TYR A 57 -14.49 -36.91 -23.02
CA TYR A 57 -15.88 -37.37 -22.95
C TYR A 57 -16.61 -37.21 -24.29
N SER A 58 -16.32 -36.15 -25.04
CA SER A 58 -16.89 -35.97 -26.39
C SER A 58 -16.44 -37.10 -27.33
N ARG A 59 -15.14 -37.41 -27.38
CA ARG A 59 -14.62 -38.55 -28.17
C ARG A 59 -15.22 -39.89 -27.73
N ARG A 60 -15.40 -40.09 -26.42
CA ARG A 60 -16.03 -41.31 -25.88
C ARG A 60 -17.48 -41.44 -26.34
N LEU A 61 -18.23 -40.35 -26.41
CA LEU A 61 -19.60 -40.38 -26.93
C LEU A 61 -19.65 -40.75 -28.41
N ASP A 62 -18.72 -40.24 -29.21
CA ASP A 62 -18.61 -40.62 -30.63
C ASP A 62 -18.29 -42.11 -30.79
N GLU A 63 -17.36 -42.64 -29.98
CA GLU A 63 -17.04 -44.07 -29.97
C GLU A 63 -18.26 -44.92 -29.56
N LEU A 64 -18.95 -44.54 -28.48
CA LEU A 64 -20.16 -45.23 -28.01
C LEU A 64 -21.26 -45.20 -29.07
N ALA A 65 -21.44 -44.09 -29.78
CA ALA A 65 -22.41 -43.97 -30.87
C ALA A 65 -22.09 -44.93 -32.02
N SER A 66 -20.82 -45.01 -32.44
CA SER A 66 -20.36 -45.93 -33.49
C SER A 66 -20.56 -47.41 -33.10
N ARG A 67 -20.18 -47.76 -31.86
CA ARG A 67 -20.38 -49.11 -31.31
C ARG A 67 -21.85 -49.47 -31.19
N HIS A 68 -22.68 -48.51 -30.78
CA HIS A 68 -24.12 -48.69 -30.68
C HIS A 68 -24.74 -48.99 -32.06
N ALA A 69 -24.38 -48.22 -33.10
CA ALA A 69 -24.84 -48.45 -34.46
C ALA A 69 -24.46 -49.86 -34.96
N THR A 70 -23.23 -50.31 -34.66
CA THR A 70 -22.74 -51.65 -35.02
C THR A 70 -23.48 -52.77 -34.27
N ALA A 71 -23.76 -52.59 -32.97
CA ALA A 71 -24.51 -53.56 -32.19
C ALA A 71 -25.98 -53.67 -32.68
N ALA A 72 -26.60 -52.53 -32.99
CA ALA A 72 -27.94 -52.47 -33.54
C ALA A 72 -28.04 -53.16 -34.90
N SER A 73 -27.08 -52.93 -35.81
CA SER A 73 -27.07 -53.58 -37.13
C SER A 73 -26.89 -55.10 -37.05
N ARG A 74 -26.27 -55.61 -35.98
CA ARG A 74 -26.08 -57.04 -35.72
C ARG A 74 -27.22 -57.67 -34.94
N GLY A 75 -28.21 -56.90 -34.49
CA GLY A 75 -29.32 -57.37 -33.66
C GLY A 75 -28.92 -57.73 -32.22
N ASP A 76 -27.78 -57.27 -31.72
CA ASP A 76 -27.33 -57.53 -30.35
C ASP A 76 -28.00 -56.59 -29.35
N SER A 77 -29.21 -56.96 -28.93
CA SER A 77 -30.05 -56.15 -28.02
C SER A 77 -29.41 -55.95 -26.64
N LYS A 78 -28.60 -56.91 -26.16
CA LYS A 78 -27.90 -56.78 -24.87
C LYS A 78 -26.79 -55.73 -24.96
N ALA A 79 -25.98 -55.78 -26.01
CA ALA A 79 -24.95 -54.77 -26.23
C ALA A 79 -25.55 -53.36 -26.42
N VAL A 80 -26.66 -53.26 -27.17
CA VAL A 80 -27.39 -51.99 -27.34
C VAL A 80 -27.83 -51.40 -25.99
N ALA A 81 -28.41 -52.23 -25.10
CA ALA A 81 -28.87 -51.77 -23.79
C ALA A 81 -27.72 -51.26 -22.90
N VAL A 82 -26.59 -51.97 -22.89
CA VAL A 82 -25.39 -51.55 -22.14
C VAL A 82 -24.82 -50.24 -22.71
N LEU A 83 -24.64 -50.16 -24.03
CA LEU A 83 -24.09 -48.97 -24.69
C LEU A 83 -24.98 -47.74 -24.51
N THR A 84 -26.30 -47.92 -24.44
CA THR A 84 -27.24 -46.83 -24.12
C THR A 84 -26.99 -46.29 -22.72
N LYS A 85 -26.80 -47.17 -21.72
CA LYS A 85 -26.50 -46.76 -20.35
C LYS A 85 -25.14 -46.09 -20.22
N ASP A 86 -24.12 -46.60 -20.91
CA ASP A 86 -22.79 -46.00 -20.92
C ASP A 86 -22.81 -44.61 -21.56
N ARG A 87 -23.62 -44.45 -22.62
CA ARG A 87 -23.83 -43.16 -23.28
C ARG A 87 -24.48 -42.14 -22.35
N THR A 88 -25.57 -42.50 -21.66
CA THR A 88 -26.23 -41.56 -20.74
C THR A 88 -25.31 -41.14 -19.59
N GLN A 89 -24.47 -42.06 -19.08
CA GLN A 89 -23.46 -41.72 -18.09
C GLN A 89 -22.39 -40.77 -18.65
N ALA A 90 -21.89 -41.01 -19.86
CA ALA A 90 -20.90 -40.14 -20.50
C ALA A 90 -21.47 -38.76 -20.85
N GLU A 91 -22.75 -38.68 -21.26
CA GLU A 91 -23.46 -37.41 -21.49
C GLU A 91 -23.60 -36.61 -20.19
N ALA A 92 -23.97 -37.26 -19.08
CA ALA A 92 -24.05 -36.61 -17.78
C ALA A 92 -22.69 -36.05 -17.32
N LEU A 93 -21.61 -36.84 -17.46
CA LEU A 93 -20.25 -36.39 -17.14
C LEU A 93 -19.80 -35.23 -18.03
N LEU A 94 -20.12 -35.26 -19.33
CA LEU A 94 -19.81 -34.17 -20.24
C LEU A 94 -20.54 -32.88 -19.85
N ALA A 95 -21.83 -32.98 -19.51
CA ALA A 95 -22.63 -31.85 -19.09
C ALA A 95 -22.08 -31.19 -17.81
N THR A 96 -21.81 -31.98 -16.77
CA THR A 96 -21.26 -31.45 -15.50
C THR A 96 -19.86 -30.88 -15.65
N THR A 97 -19.04 -31.46 -16.53
CA THR A 97 -17.69 -30.94 -16.85
C THR A 97 -17.78 -29.60 -17.58
N ARG A 98 -18.70 -29.45 -18.54
CA ARG A 98 -18.93 -28.18 -19.25
C ARG A 98 -19.43 -27.09 -18.31
N GLU A 99 -20.38 -27.41 -17.44
CA GLU A 99 -20.86 -26.47 -16.42
C GLU A 99 -19.72 -26.03 -15.49
N SER A 100 -18.86 -26.98 -15.08
CA SER A 100 -17.69 -26.65 -14.25
C SER A 100 -16.68 -25.77 -14.99
N LEU A 101 -16.52 -25.97 -16.30
CA LEU A 101 -15.67 -25.14 -17.15
C LEU A 101 -16.22 -23.71 -17.28
N GLU A 102 -17.54 -23.56 -17.45
CA GLU A 102 -18.22 -22.25 -17.49
C GLU A 102 -18.11 -21.50 -16.16
N ARG A 103 -18.22 -22.22 -15.02
CA ARG A 103 -17.95 -21.65 -13.70
C ARG A 103 -16.50 -21.18 -13.60
N ALA A 104 -15.53 -22.01 -13.99
CA ALA A 104 -14.11 -21.64 -13.97
C ALA A 104 -13.82 -20.42 -14.87
N ASP A 105 -14.52 -20.27 -16.00
CA ASP A 105 -14.43 -19.07 -16.84
C ASP A 105 -15.00 -17.82 -16.17
N SER A 106 -16.08 -17.98 -15.41
CA SER A 106 -16.69 -16.88 -14.65
C SER A 106 -15.80 -16.45 -13.48
N ASP A 107 -15.25 -17.41 -12.72
CA ASP A 107 -14.28 -17.15 -11.66
C ASP A 107 -13.02 -16.47 -12.21
N GLY A 108 -12.62 -16.81 -13.43
CA GLY A 108 -11.48 -16.20 -14.10
C GLY A 108 -11.69 -14.71 -14.38
N LYS A 109 -12.92 -14.31 -14.74
CA LYS A 109 -13.27 -12.90 -14.92
C LYS A 109 -13.22 -12.13 -13.60
N LEU A 110 -13.75 -12.72 -12.53
CA LEU A 110 -13.70 -12.11 -11.20
C LEU A 110 -12.26 -11.92 -10.70
N LEU A 111 -11.37 -12.88 -10.97
CA LEU A 111 -9.95 -12.73 -10.64
C LEU A 111 -9.26 -11.62 -11.45
N LEU A 112 -9.65 -11.43 -12.71
CA LEU A 112 -9.12 -10.33 -13.54
C LEU A 112 -9.62 -8.97 -13.06
N GLU A 113 -10.89 -8.86 -12.68
CA GLU A 113 -11.47 -7.65 -12.07
C GLU A 113 -10.76 -7.31 -10.76
N ALA A 114 -10.61 -8.29 -9.85
CA ALA A 114 -9.87 -8.11 -8.61
C ALA A 114 -8.40 -7.70 -8.85
N ALA A 115 -7.77 -8.22 -9.92
CA ALA A 115 -6.40 -7.85 -10.26
C ALA A 115 -6.29 -6.41 -10.75
N ALA A 116 -7.27 -5.95 -11.53
CA ALA A 116 -7.34 -4.58 -12.00
C ALA A 116 -7.56 -3.60 -10.84
N GLU A 117 -8.53 -3.87 -9.98
CA GLU A 117 -8.82 -3.05 -8.79
C GLU A 117 -7.60 -2.95 -7.86
N LEU A 118 -6.91 -4.08 -7.62
CA LEU A 118 -5.70 -4.11 -6.82
C LEU A 118 -4.57 -3.29 -7.46
N GLY A 119 -4.41 -3.37 -8.77
CA GLY A 119 -3.44 -2.59 -9.53
C GLY A 119 -3.69 -1.09 -9.41
N ASP A 120 -4.94 -0.67 -9.60
CA ASP A 120 -5.35 0.73 -9.46
C ASP A 120 -5.08 1.25 -8.05
N ARG A 121 -5.38 0.44 -7.03
CA ARG A 121 -5.14 0.81 -5.63
C ARG A 121 -3.66 0.95 -5.31
N VAL A 122 -2.81 0.08 -5.83
CA VAL A 122 -1.34 0.18 -5.66
C VAL A 122 -0.83 1.46 -6.29
N GLU A 123 -1.27 1.80 -7.50
CA GLU A 123 -0.85 3.02 -8.21
C GLU A 123 -1.32 4.29 -7.50
N GLU A 124 -2.56 4.31 -7.00
CA GLU A 124 -3.07 5.41 -6.19
C GLU A 124 -2.22 5.60 -4.92
N LEU A 125 -1.96 4.51 -4.19
CA LEU A 125 -1.21 4.56 -2.94
C LEU A 125 0.25 4.99 -3.15
N ARG A 126 0.88 4.62 -4.27
CA ARG A 126 2.22 5.10 -4.66
C ARG A 126 2.24 6.61 -4.88
N ARG A 127 1.25 7.16 -5.58
CA ARG A 127 1.12 8.61 -5.79
C ARG A 127 0.89 9.35 -4.48
N GLU A 128 0.05 8.81 -3.61
CA GLU A 128 -0.19 9.37 -2.27
C GLU A 128 1.09 9.40 -1.44
N ARG A 129 1.84 8.28 -1.41
CA ARG A 129 3.13 8.17 -0.73
C ARG A 129 4.14 9.19 -1.28
N GLU A 130 4.26 9.32 -2.60
CA GLU A 130 5.17 10.28 -3.24
C GLU A 130 4.81 11.72 -2.86
N SER A 131 3.53 12.07 -2.92
CA SER A 131 3.02 13.36 -2.46
C SER A 131 3.30 13.61 -0.96
N ALA A 132 3.09 12.59 -0.12
CA ALA A 132 3.38 12.69 1.32
C ALA A 132 4.88 12.92 1.57
N SER A 133 5.75 12.20 0.85
CA SER A 133 7.20 12.35 0.92
C SER A 133 7.61 13.79 0.56
N ALA A 134 7.11 14.32 -0.56
CA ALA A 134 7.41 15.68 -0.99
C ALA A 134 7.00 16.74 0.06
N ARG A 135 5.82 16.56 0.68
CA ARG A 135 5.34 17.45 1.74
C ARG A 135 6.21 17.41 3.00
N LEU A 136 6.67 16.22 3.40
CA LEU A 136 7.58 16.06 4.55
C LEU A 136 8.92 16.74 4.29
N THR A 137 9.49 16.57 3.10
CA THR A 137 10.74 17.24 2.70
C THR A 137 10.59 18.77 2.72
N LEU A 138 9.52 19.29 2.10
CA LEU A 138 9.24 20.74 2.09
C LEU A 138 9.02 21.30 3.49
N GLY A 139 8.29 20.57 4.35
CA GLY A 139 8.08 20.96 5.74
C GLY A 139 9.39 21.07 6.54
N GLY A 140 10.35 20.18 6.28
CA GLY A 140 11.70 20.25 6.84
C GLY A 140 12.43 21.53 6.41
N ILE A 141 12.44 21.81 5.10
CA ILE A 141 13.09 23.01 4.54
C ILE A 141 12.51 24.29 5.14
N VAL A 142 11.18 24.41 5.22
CA VAL A 142 10.52 25.59 5.80
C VAL A 142 10.85 25.73 7.28
N THR A 143 10.86 24.62 8.02
CA THR A 143 11.19 24.64 9.46
C THR A 143 12.62 25.12 9.68
N ASP A 144 13.57 24.66 8.87
CA ASP A 144 14.97 25.06 9.01
C ASP A 144 15.21 26.51 8.58
N ALA A 145 14.53 26.97 7.52
CA ALA A 145 14.56 28.39 7.12
C ALA A 145 14.00 29.30 8.23
N LEU A 146 12.92 28.89 8.90
CA LEU A 146 12.36 29.62 10.04
C LEU A 146 13.32 29.65 11.23
N LYS A 147 13.99 28.53 11.55
CA LYS A 147 15.03 28.51 12.60
C LYS A 147 16.18 29.45 12.29
N GLU A 148 16.65 29.48 11.04
CA GLU A 148 17.72 30.38 10.62
C GLU A 148 17.28 31.86 10.72
N GLN A 149 16.02 32.15 10.38
CA GLN A 149 15.46 33.49 10.53
C GLN A 149 15.37 33.91 12.01
N VAL A 150 14.92 33.01 12.89
CA VAL A 150 14.89 33.25 14.34
C VAL A 150 16.30 33.49 14.88
N ALA A 151 17.28 32.66 14.52
CA ALA A 151 18.66 32.84 14.95
C ALA A 151 19.26 34.19 14.51
N ARG A 152 18.91 34.66 13.30
CA ARG A 152 19.31 36.00 12.83
C ARG A 152 18.68 37.12 13.64
N PHE A 153 17.41 37.00 14.02
CA PHE A 153 16.75 37.99 14.89
C PHE A 153 17.36 37.99 16.28
N GLU A 154 17.61 36.83 16.88
CA GLU A 154 18.27 36.70 18.18
C GLU A 154 19.65 37.37 18.16
N HIS A 155 20.44 37.15 17.11
CA HIS A 155 21.74 37.80 16.95
C HIS A 155 21.63 39.32 16.81
N ALA A 156 20.67 39.83 16.04
CA ALA A 156 20.45 41.27 15.90
C ALA A 156 20.11 41.92 17.25
N LEU A 157 19.25 41.29 18.06
CA LEU A 157 18.91 41.78 19.39
C LEU A 157 20.13 41.85 20.33
N VAL A 158 21.03 40.86 20.24
CA VAL A 158 22.29 40.89 21.02
C VAL A 158 23.19 42.05 20.57
N VAL A 159 23.30 42.30 19.27
CA VAL A 159 24.08 43.43 18.73
C VAL A 159 23.50 44.77 19.16
N ASP A 160 22.19 44.93 19.13
CA ASP A 160 21.53 46.17 19.55
C ASP A 160 21.71 46.40 21.06
N ALA A 161 21.54 45.37 21.90
CA ALA A 161 21.83 45.49 23.33
C ALA A 161 23.30 45.86 23.62
N ALA A 162 24.24 45.37 22.81
CA ALA A 162 25.64 45.75 22.92
C ALA A 162 25.89 47.21 22.51
N ARG A 163 25.18 47.73 21.49
CA ARG A 163 25.24 49.15 21.10
C ARG A 163 24.71 50.05 22.21
N ASP A 164 23.57 49.69 22.81
CA ASP A 164 22.98 50.45 23.91
C ASP A 164 23.91 50.52 25.13
N GLU A 165 24.67 49.46 25.40
CA GLU A 165 25.67 49.47 26.48
C GLU A 165 26.86 50.38 26.16
N VAL A 166 27.32 50.39 24.91
CA VAL A 166 28.39 51.29 24.44
C VAL A 166 27.94 52.75 24.51
N GLU A 167 26.73 53.07 24.05
CA GLU A 167 26.17 54.42 24.14
C GLU A 167 26.04 54.88 25.59
N ARG A 168 25.58 54.01 26.49
CA ARG A 168 25.54 54.29 27.94
C ARG A 168 26.93 54.56 28.52
N ALA A 169 27.95 53.78 28.12
CA ALA A 169 29.32 54.01 28.55
C ALA A 169 29.88 55.35 28.03
N HIS A 170 29.56 55.73 26.79
CA HIS A 170 29.94 57.01 26.21
C HIS A 170 29.29 58.19 26.94
N ALA A 171 27.98 58.14 27.16
CA ALA A 171 27.25 59.15 27.92
C ALA A 171 27.82 59.31 29.35
N LEU A 172 28.12 58.20 30.03
CA LEU A 172 28.75 58.24 31.35
C LEU A 172 30.14 58.92 31.30
N ALA A 173 30.94 58.62 30.28
CA ALA A 173 32.26 59.22 30.10
C ALA A 173 32.20 60.72 29.75
N GLU A 174 31.12 61.20 29.13
CA GLU A 174 30.88 62.63 28.91
C GLU A 174 30.52 63.34 30.20
N VAL A 175 29.60 62.79 31.00
CA VAL A 175 29.25 63.31 32.33
C VAL A 175 30.50 63.45 33.21
N TYR A 176 31.36 62.44 33.27
CA TYR A 176 32.61 62.54 34.04
C TYR A 176 33.59 63.59 33.51
N ARG A 177 33.60 63.86 32.19
CA ARG A 177 34.42 64.91 31.60
C ARG A 177 33.90 66.30 31.98
N GLU A 178 32.60 66.51 31.91
CA GLU A 178 31.93 67.74 32.33
C GLU A 178 32.13 68.00 33.83
N GLU A 179 31.93 67.00 34.70
CA GLU A 179 32.18 67.12 36.14
C GLU A 179 33.64 67.48 36.46
N ARG A 180 34.60 66.97 35.67
CA ARG A 180 36.03 67.32 35.82
C ARG A 180 36.30 68.77 35.41
N GLN A 181 35.67 69.25 34.34
CA GLN A 181 35.84 70.63 33.87
C GLN A 181 35.23 71.63 34.86
N VAL A 182 34.02 71.35 35.36
CA VAL A 182 33.37 72.17 36.40
C VAL A 182 34.22 72.23 37.68
N LYS A 183 34.82 71.12 38.10
CA LYS A 183 35.72 71.10 39.28
C LYS A 183 36.98 71.94 39.09
N VAL A 184 37.50 72.07 37.87
CA VAL A 184 38.66 72.90 37.56
C VAL A 184 38.27 74.39 37.53
N GLU A 185 37.10 74.74 37.01
CA GLU A 185 36.58 76.11 36.99
C GLU A 185 36.19 76.65 38.37
N THR A 186 35.81 75.79 39.32
CA THR A 186 35.52 76.20 40.72
C THR A 186 36.75 76.26 41.64
N ALA A 187 37.95 75.95 41.11
CA ALA A 187 39.21 75.93 41.87
C ALA A 187 40.13 77.13 41.57
N ASP A 188 39.74 78.02 40.66
CA ASP A 188 40.26 79.39 40.47
C ASP A 188 39.35 80.42 41.19
#